data_AF-A0A533X3T8-F1
#
_entry.id   AF-A0A533X3T8-F1
#
_cell.length_a   1.000
_cell.length_b   1.000
_cell.length_c   1.000
_cell.angle_alpha   90.00
_cell.angle_beta   90.00
_cell.angle_gamma   90.00
#
_symmetry.space_group_name_H-M   'P 1'
#
loop_
_entity.id
_entity.type
_entity.pdbx_description
1 polymer ?
#
loop_
_entity_poly.entity_id
_entity_poly.type
_entity_poly.pdbx_seq_one_letter_code
_entity_poly.pdbx_strand_id
1 'polypeptide(L)' 'PVYNSFKKDTTPLGPDDEAEVFIKFRTFTGRYVFHCHNLEHEDHAMMAAFEVVP' A
#
# COMPACT_ATOMS: atom_id res chain seq x y z
N PRO A 1 -1.53 -14.13 8.43
CA PRO A 1 -0.49 -14.70 9.33
C PRO A 1 0.04 -13.66 10.32
N VAL A 2 0.40 -14.04 11.55
CA VAL A 2 0.84 -13.10 12.62
C VAL A 2 2.00 -12.20 12.17
N TYR A 3 2.89 -12.70 11.31
CA TYR A 3 4.03 -11.92 10.81
C TYR A 3 3.65 -10.74 9.90
N ASN A 4 2.43 -10.70 9.34
CA ASN A 4 1.91 -9.57 8.57
C ASN A 4 1.07 -8.59 9.41
N SER A 5 0.91 -8.87 10.71
CA SER A 5 0.18 -8.00 11.65
C SER A 5 1.08 -6.93 12.31
N PHE A 6 2.38 -6.92 12.02
CA PHE A 6 3.32 -5.90 12.47
C PHE A 6 3.37 -4.73 11.49
N LYS A 7 3.92 -3.58 11.93
CA LYS A 7 4.08 -2.40 11.06
C LYS A 7 4.94 -2.74 9.84
N LYS A 8 4.33 -2.71 8.68
CA LYS A 8 4.95 -2.88 7.37
C LYS A 8 4.32 -1.89 6.40
N ASP A 9 5.04 -1.59 5.33
CA ASP A 9 4.58 -0.81 4.18
C ASP A 9 4.05 -1.71 3.05
N THR A 10 4.41 -2.99 3.05
CA THR A 10 4.08 -3.96 2.00
C THR A 10 3.57 -5.28 2.59
N THR A 11 2.58 -5.88 1.92
CA THR A 11 2.07 -7.23 2.24
C THR A 11 1.81 -8.00 0.96
N PRO A 12 2.19 -9.29 0.87
CA PRO A 12 1.82 -10.13 -0.25
C PRO A 12 0.31 -10.43 -0.19
N LEU A 13 -0.32 -10.45 -1.37
CA LEU A 13 -1.68 -10.93 -1.58
C LEU A 13 -1.62 -12.06 -2.61
N GLY A 14 -2.14 -13.22 -2.25
CA GLY A 14 -2.41 -14.32 -3.18
C GLY A 14 -3.75 -14.15 -3.90
N PRO A 15 -4.12 -15.14 -4.74
CA PRO A 15 -5.47 -15.21 -5.31
C PRO A 15 -6.52 -15.23 -4.20
N ASP A 16 -7.56 -14.40 -4.35
CA ASP A 16 -8.68 -14.24 -3.40
C ASP A 16 -8.31 -13.78 -1.98
N ASP A 17 -7.05 -13.34 -1.75
CA ASP A 17 -6.65 -12.73 -0.49
C ASP A 17 -7.13 -11.27 -0.41
N GLU A 18 -7.48 -10.86 0.82
CA GLU A 18 -7.79 -9.48 1.17
C GLU A 18 -6.87 -9.00 2.30
N ALA A 19 -6.50 -7.72 2.27
CA ALA A 19 -5.76 -7.07 3.35
C ALA A 19 -6.46 -5.80 3.82
N GLU A 20 -6.59 -5.67 5.14
CA GLU A 20 -7.00 -4.45 5.81
C GLU A 20 -5.76 -3.77 6.42
N VAL A 21 -5.54 -2.50 6.10
CA VAL A 21 -4.36 -1.74 6.55
C VAL A 21 -4.75 -0.53 7.39
N PHE A 22 -4.07 -0.36 8.52
CA PHE A 22 -4.25 0.81 9.38
C PHE A 22 -2.97 1.66 9.39
N ILE A 23 -3.02 2.81 8.71
CA ILE A 23 -1.88 3.71 8.54
C ILE A 23 -2.18 5.03 9.26
N LYS A 24 -1.20 5.55 10.01
CA LYS A 24 -1.24 6.90 10.60
C LYS A 24 -0.20 7.79 9.91
N PHE A 25 -0.67 8.68 9.04
CA PHE A 25 0.14 9.76 8.46
C PHE A 25 0.40 10.84 9.52
N ARG A 26 1.67 11.23 9.74
CA ARG A 26 2.07 12.06 10.89
C ARG A 26 2.77 13.36 10.54
N THR A 27 3.75 13.29 9.64
CA THR A 27 4.75 14.36 9.51
C THR A 27 4.55 15.21 8.26
N PHE A 28 4.14 14.59 7.15
CA PHE A 28 4.12 15.22 5.84
C PHE A 28 2.75 15.05 5.18
N THR A 29 2.29 16.11 4.54
CA THR A 29 1.11 16.15 3.66
C THR A 29 1.55 16.13 2.19
N GLY A 30 0.60 15.89 1.28
CA GLY A 30 0.84 15.88 -0.15
C GLY A 30 0.47 14.57 -0.81
N ARG A 31 0.95 14.37 -2.04
CA ARG A 31 0.60 13.21 -2.87
C ARG A 31 1.49 12.01 -2.57
N TYR A 32 0.86 10.86 -2.38
CA TYR A 32 1.48 9.57 -2.14
C TYR A 32 1.01 8.54 -3.17
N VAL A 33 1.79 7.48 -3.33
CA VAL A 33 1.48 6.35 -4.21
C VAL A 33 1.06 5.13 -3.40
N PHE A 34 0.19 4.32 -4.00
CA PHE A 34 -0.17 2.99 -3.54
C PHE A 34 -0.25 2.08 -4.77
N HIS A 35 0.54 1.00 -4.82
CA HIS A 35 0.66 0.18 -6.01
C HIS A 35 1.06 -1.26 -5.69
N CYS A 36 0.91 -2.13 -6.69
CA CYS A 36 1.51 -3.45 -6.64
C CYS A 36 3.04 -3.31 -6.77
N HIS A 37 3.80 -3.95 -5.89
CA HIS A 37 5.27 -3.87 -5.93
C HIS A 37 5.91 -4.91 -6.89
N ASN A 38 5.09 -5.58 -7.70
CA ASN A 38 5.55 -6.30 -8.88
C ASN A 38 5.69 -5.27 -10.02
N LEU A 39 6.92 -5.06 -10.47
CA LEU A 39 7.28 -4.03 -11.46
C LEU A 39 6.46 -4.13 -12.75
N GLU A 40 6.25 -5.35 -13.25
CA GLU A 40 5.47 -5.55 -14.48
C GLU A 40 4.01 -5.14 -14.31
N HIS A 41 3.46 -5.32 -13.10
CA HIS A 41 2.10 -4.90 -12.81
C HIS A 41 2.02 -3.39 -12.57
N GLU A 42 3.01 -2.82 -11.88
CA GLU A 42 3.14 -1.39 -11.65
C GLU A 42 3.22 -0.62 -12.98
N ASP A 43 4.13 -1.02 -13.87
CA ASP A 43 4.35 -0.41 -15.19
C ASP A 43 3.13 -0.58 -16.10
N HIS A 44 2.37 -1.66 -15.91
CA HIS A 44 1.07 -1.90 -16.55
C HIS A 44 -0.12 -1.33 -15.76
N ALA A 45 0.10 -0.18 -15.10
CA ALA A 45 -0.92 0.69 -14.50
C ALA A 45 -1.62 0.16 -13.23
N MET A 46 -1.07 -0.83 -12.51
CA MET A 46 -1.52 -1.17 -11.16
C MET A 46 -0.99 -0.19 -10.10
N MET A 47 -1.23 1.11 -10.32
CA MET A 47 -0.82 2.21 -9.45
C MET A 47 -1.98 3.19 -9.21
N ALA A 48 -2.14 3.59 -7.95
CA ALA A 48 -3.05 4.65 -7.52
C ALA A 48 -2.26 5.75 -6.79
N ALA A 49 -2.78 6.97 -6.87
CA ALA A 49 -2.28 8.10 -6.08
C ALA A 49 -3.37 8.59 -5.14
N PHE A 50 -2.98 9.00 -3.93
CA PHE A 50 -3.87 9.63 -2.96
C PHE A 50 -3.18 10.84 -2.33
N GLU A 51 -3.98 11.76 -1.78
CA GLU A 51 -3.48 12.97 -1.14
C GLU A 51 -3.74 12.93 0.36
N VAL A 52 -2.68 13.13 1.14
CA VAL A 52 -2.77 13.33 2.58
C VAL A 52 -2.89 14.82 2.83
N VAL A 53 -4.04 15.22 3.37
CA VAL A 53 -4.34 16.61 3.75
C VAL A 53 -4.16 16.82 5.26
N PRO A 54 -4.01 18.08 5.72
CA PRO A 54 -3.95 18.41 7.15
C PRO A 54 -5.15 17.93 7.97
#